data_AF-A0A434L720-F1
#
_entry.id   AF-A0A434L720-F1
#
_cell.length_a   1.000
_cell.length_b   1.000
_cell.length_c   1.000
_cell.angle_alpha   90.00
_cell.angle_beta   90.00
_cell.angle_gamma   90.00
#
_symmetry.space_group_name_H-M   'P 1'
#
loop_
_entity.id
_entity.type
_entity.pdbx_description
1 polymer ?
#
loop_
_entity_poly.entity_id
_entity_poly.type
_entity_poly.pdbx_seq_one_letter_code
_entity_poly.pdbx_strand_id
1 'polypeptide(L)'
;YVKAVISRVVRDANDLKPEGIGFVAINSNDADAYPDDSFDNMKLFARTNGFTFPYLHDERQTVARAYGAVCTPDFFGLNSELTLQYRGRLDAARRDAGPPGLRRDLFEAMKQIARTGDGPLDQIASIGCSIKWKDAA
;
A
#
# COMPACT_ATOMS: atom_id res chain seq x y z
N TYR A 1 5.63 -8.31 6.91
CA TYR A 1 6.30 -7.59 5.79
C TYR A 1 6.07 -6.09 5.91
N VAL A 2 4.80 -5.64 6.04
CA VAL A 2 4.43 -4.22 6.20
C VAL A 2 5.26 -3.48 7.25
N LYS A 3 5.40 -4.02 8.47
CA LYS A 3 6.21 -3.40 9.55
C LYS A 3 7.66 -3.07 9.10
N ALA A 4 8.26 -3.84 8.19
CA ALA A 4 9.63 -3.62 7.71
C ALA A 4 9.74 -2.51 6.63
N VAL A 5 8.66 -2.23 5.91
CA VAL A 5 8.65 -1.26 4.80
C VAL A 5 7.92 0.03 5.15
N ILE A 6 7.30 0.12 6.33
CA ILE A 6 6.33 1.17 6.62
C ILE A 6 6.90 2.59 6.61
N SER A 7 8.13 2.77 7.08
CA SER A 7 8.81 4.08 7.03
C SER A 7 8.96 4.58 5.59
N ARG A 8 9.19 3.67 4.64
CA ARG A 8 9.30 3.99 3.20
C ARG A 8 7.94 4.27 2.57
N VAL A 9 6.90 3.55 2.98
CA VAL A 9 5.51 3.84 2.56
C VAL A 9 5.09 5.25 3.03
N VAL A 10 5.38 5.59 4.29
CA VAL A 10 5.04 6.92 4.84
C VAL A 10 5.82 8.03 4.14
N ARG A 11 7.12 7.82 3.88
CA ARG A 11 7.92 8.74 3.05
C ARG A 11 7.28 8.95 1.69
N ASP A 12 6.96 7.87 0.98
CA ASP A 12 6.41 7.95 -0.38
C ASP A 12 5.04 8.65 -0.39
N ALA A 13 4.15 8.34 0.55
CA ALA A 13 2.87 9.01 0.66
C ALA A 13 3.02 10.52 0.94
N ASN A 14 3.98 10.92 1.77
CA ASN A 14 4.27 12.33 2.04
C ASN A 14 4.83 13.06 0.81
N ASP A 15 5.78 12.44 0.11
CA ASP A 15 6.41 13.03 -1.08
C ASP A 15 5.45 13.10 -2.28
N LEU A 16 4.43 12.22 -2.33
CA LEU A 16 3.41 12.21 -3.39
C LEU A 16 2.32 13.26 -3.20
N LYS A 17 2.08 13.70 -1.97
CA LYS A 17 1.09 14.74 -1.65
C LYS A 17 1.29 16.05 -2.46
N PRO A 18 2.49 16.65 -2.56
CA PRO A 18 2.71 17.84 -3.39
C PRO A 18 2.60 17.58 -4.90
N GLU A 19 2.65 16.33 -5.36
CA GLU A 19 2.41 15.94 -6.76
C GLU A 19 0.91 15.77 -7.05
N GLY A 20 0.02 16.10 -6.10
CA GLY A 20 -1.43 16.02 -6.25
C GLY A 20 -2.02 14.62 -6.05
N ILE A 21 -1.22 13.67 -5.57
CA ILE A 21 -1.64 12.28 -5.37
C ILE A 21 -2.16 12.08 -3.94
N GLY A 22 -3.40 11.60 -3.83
CA GLY A 22 -3.97 11.11 -2.58
C GLY A 22 -3.47 9.72 -2.23
N PHE A 23 -3.43 9.39 -0.94
CA PHE A 23 -3.02 8.07 -0.46
C PHE A 23 -4.02 7.56 0.58
N VAL A 24 -4.32 6.26 0.53
CA VAL A 24 -5.12 5.56 1.54
C VAL A 24 -4.51 4.18 1.79
N ALA A 25 -4.40 3.79 3.06
CA ALA A 25 -4.05 2.45 3.45
C ALA A 25 -5.30 1.70 3.94
N ILE A 26 -5.40 0.40 3.64
CA ILE A 26 -6.51 -0.44 4.07
C ILE A 26 -5.94 -1.72 4.70
N ASN A 27 -6.40 -2.07 5.89
CA ASN A 27 -6.13 -3.37 6.51
C ASN A 27 -7.36 -4.26 6.37
N SER A 28 -7.19 -5.39 5.70
CA SER A 28 -8.23 -6.41 5.49
C SER A 28 -7.86 -7.74 6.17
N ASN A 29 -6.82 -7.79 7.00
CA ASN A 29 -6.48 -9.01 7.73
C ASN A 29 -7.54 -9.32 8.79
N ASP A 30 -7.81 -10.60 9.00
CA ASP A 30 -8.67 -11.10 10.06
C ASP A 30 -8.08 -10.80 11.44
N ALA A 31 -8.66 -9.82 12.13
CA ALA A 31 -8.23 -9.38 13.46
C ALA A 31 -8.50 -10.42 14.56
N ASP A 32 -9.44 -11.35 14.37
CA ASP A 32 -9.75 -12.38 15.36
C ASP A 32 -8.63 -13.42 15.40
N ALA A 33 -8.17 -13.87 14.22
CA ALA A 33 -7.02 -14.76 14.10
C ALA A 33 -5.67 -14.04 14.29
N TYR A 34 -5.59 -12.74 13.99
CA TYR A 34 -4.38 -11.92 14.08
C TYR A 34 -4.63 -10.62 14.87
N PRO A 35 -4.59 -10.66 16.21
CA PRO A 35 -4.92 -9.50 17.06
C PRO A 35 -4.03 -8.26 16.83
N ASP A 36 -2.81 -8.45 16.33
CA ASP A 36 -1.90 -7.38 15.88
C ASP A 36 -2.51 -6.47 14.80
N ASP A 37 -3.47 -6.99 14.02
CA ASP A 37 -4.18 -6.29 12.95
C ASP A 37 -5.53 -5.71 13.41
N SER A 38 -5.86 -5.80 14.70
CA SER A 38 -7.09 -5.21 15.26
C SER A 38 -7.14 -3.69 15.09
N PHE A 39 -8.35 -3.14 15.07
CA PHE A 39 -8.58 -1.72 14.84
C PHE A 39 -7.84 -0.81 15.85
N ASP A 40 -7.72 -1.23 17.11
CA ASP A 40 -6.99 -0.45 18.12
C ASP A 40 -5.48 -0.50 17.90
N ASN A 41 -4.94 -1.65 17.52
CA ASN A 41 -3.53 -1.78 17.14
C ASN A 41 -3.22 -1.02 15.85
N MET A 42 -4.15 -0.95 14.89
CA MET A 42 -4.04 -0.11 13.71
C MET A 42 -3.90 1.37 14.06
N LYS A 43 -4.73 1.89 14.98
CA LYS A 43 -4.64 3.28 15.44
C LYS A 43 -3.28 3.56 16.09
N LEU A 44 -2.80 2.65 16.93
CA LEU A 44 -1.49 2.77 17.55
C LEU A 44 -0.38 2.76 16.49
N PHE A 45 -0.43 1.82 15.56
CA PHE A 45 0.54 1.67 14.49
C PHE A 45 0.62 2.93 13.60
N ALA A 46 -0.53 3.50 13.22
CA ALA A 46 -0.60 4.73 12.44
C ALA A 46 0.03 5.92 13.18
N ARG A 47 -0.27 6.09 14.47
CA ARG A 47 0.33 7.15 15.30
C ARG A 47 1.83 6.98 15.45
N THR A 48 2.29 5.77 15.79
CA THR A 48 3.71 5.47 16.00
C THR A 48 4.55 5.69 14.75
N ASN A 49 3.98 5.43 13.57
CA ASN A 49 4.70 5.56 12.29
C ASN A 49 4.41 6.87 11.55
N GLY A 50 3.67 7.81 12.16
CA GLY A 50 3.45 9.14 11.59
C GLY A 50 2.63 9.14 10.30
N PHE A 51 1.56 8.35 10.23
CA PHE A 51 0.70 8.34 9.05
C PHE A 51 0.04 9.71 8.87
N THR A 52 0.15 10.25 7.66
CA THR A 52 -0.46 11.53 7.24
C THR A 52 -1.64 11.33 6.29
N PHE A 53 -2.06 10.08 6.15
CA PHE A 53 -3.11 9.61 5.25
C PHE A 53 -4.07 8.66 6.01
N PRO A 54 -5.31 8.48 5.54
CA PRO A 54 -6.26 7.58 6.18
C PRO A 54 -5.76 6.12 6.21
N TYR A 55 -5.97 5.45 7.34
CA TYR A 55 -5.77 4.01 7.50
C TYR A 55 -7.09 3.36 7.86
N LEU A 56 -7.71 2.69 6.89
CA LEU A 56 -9.06 2.15 6.97
C LEU A 56 -9.04 0.66 7.34
N HIS A 57 -10.09 0.22 8.02
CA HIS A 57 -10.28 -1.19 8.40
C HIS A 57 -11.39 -1.79 7.53
N ASP A 58 -11.04 -2.81 6.74
CA ASP A 58 -11.95 -3.57 5.88
C ASP A 58 -12.28 -4.92 6.54
N GLU A 59 -13.05 -4.84 7.62
CA GLU A 59 -13.37 -5.98 8.50
C GLU A 59 -14.06 -7.15 7.77
N ARG A 60 -14.85 -6.84 6.74
CA ARG A 60 -15.59 -7.83 5.92
C ARG A 60 -14.75 -8.34 4.74
N GLN A 61 -13.57 -7.78 4.52
CA GLN A 61 -12.67 -8.14 3.43
C GLN A 61 -13.26 -7.96 2.02
N THR A 62 -14.36 -7.19 1.90
CA THR A 62 -15.06 -6.99 0.63
C THR A 62 -14.28 -6.05 -0.28
N VAL A 63 -13.57 -5.08 0.29
CA VAL A 63 -12.73 -4.16 -0.49
C VAL A 63 -11.51 -4.89 -1.04
N ALA A 64 -10.80 -5.65 -0.21
CA ALA A 64 -9.68 -6.47 -0.67
C ALA A 64 -10.08 -7.44 -1.81
N ARG A 65 -11.24 -8.10 -1.69
CA ARG A 65 -11.76 -8.98 -2.76
C ARG A 65 -12.08 -8.21 -4.03
N ALA A 66 -12.76 -7.06 -3.93
CA ALA A 66 -13.11 -6.23 -5.09
C ALA A 66 -11.87 -5.70 -5.84
N TYR A 67 -10.81 -5.33 -5.10
CA TYR A 67 -9.53 -4.91 -5.68
C TYR A 67 -8.67 -6.10 -6.17
N GLY A 68 -9.07 -7.34 -5.86
CA GLY A 68 -8.26 -8.53 -6.12
C GLY A 68 -6.92 -8.50 -5.40
N ALA A 69 -6.85 -7.87 -4.22
CA ALA A 69 -5.64 -7.78 -3.40
C ALA A 69 -5.25 -9.18 -2.90
N VAL A 70 -3.95 -9.50 -2.95
CA VAL A 70 -3.47 -10.86 -2.63
C VAL A 70 -2.43 -10.89 -1.52
N CYS A 71 -1.67 -9.82 -1.34
CA CYS A 71 -0.59 -9.77 -0.35
C CYS A 71 -0.54 -8.44 0.41
N THR A 72 0.30 -8.41 1.46
CA THR A 72 0.55 -7.21 2.26
C THR A 72 2.05 -6.90 2.31
N PRO A 73 2.50 -5.74 1.81
CA PRO A 73 1.72 -4.73 1.08
C PRO A 73 1.34 -5.17 -0.35
N ASP A 74 0.28 -4.58 -0.90
CA ASP A 74 -0.11 -4.62 -2.33
C ASP A 74 -0.55 -3.20 -2.70
N PHE A 75 -0.06 -2.64 -3.81
CA PHE A 75 -0.22 -1.23 -4.15
C PHE A 75 -1.00 -1.07 -5.45
N PHE A 76 -1.91 -0.10 -5.47
CA PHE A 76 -2.79 0.22 -6.60
C PHE A 76 -2.74 1.72 -6.86
N GLY A 77 -2.25 2.12 -8.03
CA GLY A 77 -2.21 3.50 -8.48
C GLY A 77 -3.30 3.76 -9.52
N LEU A 78 -4.17 4.72 -9.23
CA LEU A 78 -5.28 5.12 -10.10
C LEU A 78 -5.03 6.50 -10.70
N ASN A 79 -5.52 6.75 -11.92
CA ASN A 79 -5.54 8.09 -12.50
C ASN A 79 -6.80 8.88 -12.08
N SER A 80 -6.98 10.08 -12.62
CA SER A 80 -8.12 10.97 -12.31
C SER A 80 -9.48 10.40 -12.71
N GLU A 81 -9.50 9.41 -13.61
CA GLU A 81 -10.70 8.69 -14.03
C GLU A 81 -10.95 7.43 -13.18
N LEU A 82 -10.17 7.25 -12.11
CA LEU A 82 -10.19 6.06 -11.24
C LEU A 82 -9.87 4.75 -11.95
N THR A 83 -9.17 4.81 -13.08
CA THR A 83 -8.70 3.62 -13.80
C THR A 83 -7.35 3.16 -13.25
N LEU A 84 -7.13 1.85 -13.19
CA LEU A 84 -5.89 1.26 -12.68
C LEU A 84 -4.75 1.48 -13.67
N GLN A 85 -3.71 2.17 -13.20
CA GLN A 85 -2.51 2.49 -13.99
C GLN A 85 -1.25 1.87 -13.40
N TYR A 86 -1.22 1.59 -12.10
CA TYR A 86 -0.10 0.90 -11.45
C TYR A 86 -0.58 -0.19 -10.50
N ARG A 87 0.03 -1.37 -10.59
CA ARG A 87 -0.08 -2.45 -9.63
C ARG A 87 1.26 -3.16 -9.51
N GLY A 88 1.97 -2.89 -8.41
CA GLY A 88 3.34 -3.38 -8.27
C GLY A 88 3.92 -3.19 -6.89
N ARG A 89 5.23 -3.38 -6.78
CA ARG A 89 6.02 -3.23 -5.56
C ARG A 89 6.17 -1.77 -5.14
N LEU A 90 6.63 -1.56 -3.91
CA LEU A 90 6.98 -0.22 -3.41
C LEU A 90 8.22 0.34 -4.11
N ASP A 91 9.31 -0.43 -4.06
CA ASP A 91 10.63 -0.03 -4.54
C ASP A 91 11.48 -1.27 -4.85
N ALA A 92 12.71 -1.05 -5.34
CA ALA A 92 13.64 -2.12 -5.66
C ALA A 92 14.18 -2.89 -4.45
N ALA A 93 13.93 -2.41 -3.22
CA ALA A 93 14.28 -3.12 -2.00
C ALA A 93 13.18 -4.11 -1.60
N ARG A 94 13.58 -5.18 -0.90
CA ARG A 94 12.65 -6.17 -0.36
C ARG A 94 12.29 -5.82 1.09
N ARG A 95 12.30 -6.80 2.00
CA ARG A 95 12.07 -6.57 3.42
C ARG A 95 13.12 -5.62 4.00
N ASP A 96 14.37 -5.88 3.69
CA ASP A 96 15.48 -5.11 4.20
C ASP A 96 15.70 -3.85 3.37
N ALA A 97 16.12 -2.77 4.04
CA ALA A 97 16.55 -1.58 3.35
C ALA A 97 17.79 -1.92 2.52
N GLY A 98 17.70 -1.73 1.21
CA GLY A 98 18.86 -1.86 0.33
C GLY A 98 19.74 -0.61 0.34
N PRO A 99 20.76 -0.54 -0.54
CA PRO A 99 21.63 0.62 -0.62
C PRO A 99 20.84 1.92 -0.92
N PRO A 100 21.37 3.09 -0.57
CA PRO A 100 20.79 4.37 -0.98
C PRO A 100 20.63 4.47 -2.50
N GLY A 101 19.61 5.20 -2.96
CA GLY A 101 19.38 5.44 -4.39
C GLY A 101 18.63 4.33 -5.13
N LEU A 102 18.13 3.31 -4.43
CA LEU A 102 17.22 2.34 -5.05
C LEU A 102 15.97 3.02 -5.62
N ARG A 103 15.55 2.53 -6.79
CA ARG A 103 14.37 3.02 -7.49
C ARG A 103 13.13 2.85 -6.61
N ARG A 104 12.36 3.93 -6.46
CA ARG A 104 11.06 3.97 -5.78
C ARG A 104 9.96 3.73 -6.81
N ASP A 105 9.74 2.47 -7.20
CA ASP A 105 8.85 2.12 -8.32
C ASP A 105 7.44 2.72 -8.16
N LEU A 106 6.84 2.63 -6.97
CA LEU A 106 5.53 3.24 -6.68
C LEU A 106 5.56 4.76 -6.85
N PHE A 107 6.55 5.43 -6.25
CA PHE A 107 6.67 6.88 -6.31
C PHE A 107 6.82 7.40 -7.75
N GLU A 108 7.72 6.79 -8.52
CA GLU A 108 7.93 7.18 -9.91
C GLU A 108 6.69 6.89 -10.79
N ALA A 109 6.02 5.76 -10.58
CA ALA A 109 4.79 5.44 -11.28
C ALA A 109 3.67 6.45 -10.96
N MET A 110 3.48 6.81 -9.70
CA MET A 110 2.46 7.78 -9.31
C MET A 110 2.76 9.18 -9.82
N LYS A 111 4.04 9.59 -9.89
CA LYS A 111 4.43 10.85 -10.54
C LYS A 111 4.16 10.86 -12.03
N GLN A 112 4.38 9.73 -12.70
CA GLN A 112 4.04 9.59 -14.12
C GLN A 112 2.53 9.74 -14.31
N ILE A 113 1.73 9.01 -13.53
CA ILE A 113 0.26 9.07 -13.56
C ILE A 113 -0.25 10.48 -13.30
N ALA A 114 0.30 11.19 -12.31
CA ALA A 114 -0.08 12.57 -12.00
C ALA A 114 0.13 13.53 -13.18
N ARG A 115 1.14 13.28 -14.02
CA ARG A 115 1.53 14.15 -15.13
C ARG A 115 0.85 13.79 -16.45
N THR A 116 0.64 12.50 -16.70
CA THR A 116 0.20 12.01 -18.02
C THR A 116 -1.14 11.31 -17.98
N GLY A 117 -1.60 10.86 -16.81
CA GLY A 117 -2.77 9.98 -16.67
C GLY A 117 -2.46 8.49 -16.89
N ASP A 118 -1.24 8.15 -17.32
CA ASP A 118 -0.84 6.80 -17.70
C ASP A 118 0.29 6.27 -16.81
N GLY A 119 0.20 4.99 -16.43
CA GLY A 119 1.24 4.30 -15.67
C GLY A 119 2.38 3.74 -16.54
N PRO A 120 3.48 3.28 -15.92
CA PRO A 120 4.55 2.61 -16.65
C PRO A 120 4.07 1.26 -17.23
N LEU A 121 4.57 0.90 -18.41
CA LEU A 121 4.25 -0.40 -19.03
C LEU A 121 4.85 -1.57 -18.26
N ASP A 122 6.10 -1.43 -17.83
CA ASP A 122 6.81 -2.45 -17.06
C ASP A 122 6.56 -2.27 -15.57
N GLN A 123 5.92 -3.26 -14.96
CA GLN A 123 5.57 -3.24 -13.54
C GLN A 123 5.98 -4.55 -12.87
N ILE A 124 6.63 -4.43 -11.71
CA ILE A 124 7.09 -5.58 -10.95
C ILE A 124 6.12 -5.81 -9.81
N ALA A 125 5.54 -7.02 -9.73
CA ALA A 125 4.55 -7.38 -8.73
C ALA A 125 5.04 -7.16 -7.29
N SER A 126 4.12 -6.78 -6.41
CA SER A 126 4.36 -6.74 -4.97
C SER A 126 4.68 -8.14 -4.42
N ILE A 127 5.46 -8.17 -3.33
CA ILE A 127 5.77 -9.40 -2.58
C ILE A 127 5.48 -9.12 -1.12
N GLY A 128 4.70 -9.99 -0.49
CA GLY A 128 4.24 -9.80 0.87
C GLY A 128 3.76 -11.07 1.53
N CYS A 129 3.31 -10.95 2.77
CA CYS A 129 2.52 -12.02 3.39
C CYS A 129 1.16 -12.08 2.68
N SER A 130 0.55 -13.25 2.56
CA SER A 130 -0.86 -13.36 2.13
C SER A 130 -1.77 -12.53 3.04
N ILE A 131 -2.84 -11.98 2.47
CA ILE A 131 -3.95 -11.44 3.27
C ILE A 131 -4.49 -12.55 4.18
N LYS A 132 -4.79 -12.20 5.43
CA LYS A 132 -5.34 -13.11 6.42
C LYS A 132 -6.84 -13.21 6.23
N TRP A 133 -7.27 -14.04 5.29
CA TRP A 133 -8.68 -14.21 4.96
C TRP A 133 -9.45 -14.85 6.12
N LYS A 134 -10.65 -14.34 6.39
CA LYS A 134 -11.65 -15.01 7.21
C LYS A 134 -12.15 -16.23 6.47
N ASP A 135 -12.53 -17.26 7.23
CA ASP A 135 -13.19 -18.42 6.66
C ASP A 135 -14.46 -17.99 5.90
N ALA A 136 -14.76 -18.68 4.81
CA ALA A 136 -15.99 -18.46 4.09
C ALA A 136 -17.15 -18.90 4.99
N ALA A 137 -17.97 -17.94 5.42
CA ALA A 137 -19.25 -18.20 6.06
C ALA A 137 -20.26 -18.74 5.04
#